data_AF-A0A9P5BJ88-F1
#
_entry.id   AF-A0A9P5BJ88-F1
#
_cell.length_a   1.000
_cell.length_b   1.000
_cell.length_c   1.000
_cell.angle_alpha   90.00
_cell.angle_beta   90.00
_cell.angle_gamma   90.00
#
_symmetry.space_group_name_H-M   'P 1'
#
loop_
_entity.id
_entity.type
_entity.pdbx_description
1 polymer ?
#
loop_
_entity_poly.entity_id
_entity_poly.type
_entity_poly.pdbx_seq_one_letter_code
_entity_poly.pdbx_strand_id
1 'polypeptide(L)'
;MAAAAVQTYTPASYDHRAVDAMADVDVAALRLQELNGFDHMKSCIRDVFMKHDVDKVFGVGLLHRHYDVAPNEKIIELGPVSSPWVVGDDEVITGGAVLPHTWRVFNGELKPTEFKFVPQRELSNVDRPVFPAAFVKELIGVLQETRLDEVLGVSLYEADDPDNETMEVTYGRSSIVIPSTGLIGSKVIGPQGFDAFQAAWTFSKKEGEDVVAHHGICAAKINDGVKALHGICAAKVDDSFTARHGICAAKASEDGINARHGICAAKAAEDGMTARHGICAAKAAEGIKAYHGICAARTAQDGIKARHGICAAKVADERMTARHGICAARLANGHVMKV
;
A
#
# COMPACT_ATOMS: atom_id res chain seq x y z
N MET A 1 21.59 36.26 28.02
CA MET A 1 20.21 35.95 27.61
C MET A 1 19.90 34.56 28.09
N ALA A 2 18.91 34.38 28.97
CA ALA A 2 18.46 33.04 29.35
C ALA A 2 17.84 32.39 28.11
N ALA A 3 18.28 31.17 27.75
CA ALA A 3 17.60 30.40 26.73
C ALA A 3 16.13 30.24 27.16
N ALA A 4 15.19 30.71 26.35
CA ALA A 4 13.78 30.49 26.62
C ALA A 4 13.54 28.98 26.70
N ALA A 5 12.93 28.51 27.79
CA ALA A 5 12.60 27.11 27.94
C ALA A 5 11.70 26.68 26.77
N VAL A 6 12.12 25.66 26.03
CA VAL A 6 11.31 25.09 24.94
C VAL A 6 10.04 24.53 25.56
N GLN A 7 8.89 25.08 25.17
CA GLN A 7 7.60 24.57 25.61
C GLN A 7 7.43 23.14 25.07
N THR A 8 7.11 22.21 25.95
CA THR A 8 6.88 20.80 25.60
C THR A 8 5.40 20.55 25.33
N TYR A 9 5.13 19.68 24.36
CA TYR A 9 3.81 19.15 24.06
C TYR A 9 3.69 17.73 24.62
N THR A 10 2.53 17.40 25.17
CA THR A 10 2.22 16.06 25.66
C THR A 10 1.21 15.43 24.70
N PRO A 11 1.55 14.32 24.02
CA PRO A 11 0.59 13.57 23.22
C PRO A 11 -0.63 13.16 24.02
N ALA A 12 -1.78 13.10 23.34
CA ALA A 12 -3.03 12.69 23.95
C ALA A 12 -3.01 11.18 24.26
N SER A 13 -3.89 10.74 25.17
CA SER A 13 -4.06 9.33 25.51
C SER A 13 -4.45 8.49 24.29
N TYR A 14 -4.12 7.20 24.36
CA TYR A 14 -4.50 6.21 23.36
C TYR A 14 -6.00 6.20 23.11
N ASP A 15 -6.39 6.01 21.85
CA ASP A 15 -7.77 5.82 21.42
C ASP A 15 -7.76 4.82 20.27
N HIS A 16 -8.32 3.62 20.47
CA HIS A 16 -8.38 2.57 19.45
C HIS A 16 -8.96 3.05 18.12
N ARG A 17 -9.88 4.02 18.15
CA ARG A 17 -10.49 4.61 16.93
C ARG A 17 -9.46 5.31 16.04
N ALA A 18 -8.36 5.78 16.61
CA ALA A 18 -7.24 6.33 15.86
C ALA A 18 -6.57 5.24 14.99
N VAL A 19 -6.54 4.00 15.46
CA VAL A 19 -6.04 2.83 14.70
C VAL A 19 -7.09 2.33 13.71
N ASP A 20 -8.35 2.20 14.13
CA ASP A 20 -9.45 1.72 13.27
C ASP A 20 -9.68 2.61 12.05
N ALA A 21 -9.40 3.90 12.17
CA ALA A 21 -9.50 4.86 11.08
C ALA A 21 -8.34 4.78 10.06
N MET A 22 -7.34 3.92 10.27
CA MET A 22 -6.25 3.73 9.31
C MET A 22 -6.68 2.83 8.15
N ALA A 23 -6.14 3.10 6.96
CA ALA A 23 -6.39 2.29 5.78
C ALA A 23 -5.48 1.06 5.74
N ASP A 24 -5.79 0.13 4.84
CA ASP A 24 -4.88 -0.96 4.50
C ASP A 24 -3.64 -0.39 3.77
N VAL A 25 -2.51 -1.09 3.84
CA VAL A 25 -1.21 -0.56 3.38
C VAL A 25 -1.21 -0.13 1.90
N ASP A 26 -1.88 -0.87 1.02
CA ASP A 26 -1.95 -0.57 -0.40
C ASP A 26 -2.75 0.72 -0.67
N VAL A 27 -3.83 0.93 0.08
CA VAL A 27 -4.65 2.14 0.04
C VAL A 27 -3.87 3.33 0.60
N ALA A 28 -3.14 3.15 1.70
CA ALA A 28 -2.30 4.19 2.29
C ALA A 28 -1.18 4.61 1.31
N ALA A 29 -0.50 3.65 0.70
CA ALA A 29 0.56 3.90 -0.29
C ALA A 29 0.01 4.60 -1.54
N LEU A 30 -1.17 4.20 -2.03
CA LEU A 30 -1.82 4.89 -3.15
C LEU A 30 -2.15 6.34 -2.79
N ARG A 31 -2.71 6.59 -1.61
CA ARG A 31 -3.00 7.96 -1.14
C ARG A 31 -1.74 8.80 -1.02
N LEU A 32 -0.65 8.23 -0.51
CA LEU A 32 0.65 8.90 -0.44
C LEU A 32 1.09 9.36 -1.84
N GLN A 33 0.91 8.51 -2.86
CA GLN A 33 1.24 8.86 -4.24
C GLN A 33 0.30 9.93 -4.81
N GLU A 34 -1.02 9.77 -4.66
CA GLU A 34 -2.02 10.71 -5.19
C GLU A 34 -1.90 12.13 -4.60
N LEU A 35 -1.37 12.22 -3.37
CA LEU A 35 -1.15 13.47 -2.66
C LEU A 35 0.27 14.03 -2.84
N ASN A 36 1.07 13.49 -3.76
CA ASN A 36 2.48 13.87 -3.95
C ASN A 36 3.28 13.83 -2.64
N GLY A 37 3.00 12.85 -1.78
CA GLY A 37 3.53 12.77 -0.43
C GLY A 37 5.05 12.72 -0.38
N PHE A 38 5.71 12.08 -1.36
CA PHE A 38 7.17 12.09 -1.46
C PHE A 38 7.75 13.49 -1.72
N ASP A 39 7.10 14.32 -2.52
CA ASP A 39 7.56 15.68 -2.79
C ASP A 39 7.37 16.56 -1.54
N HIS A 40 6.28 16.37 -0.80
CA HIS A 40 6.06 17.03 0.50
C HIS A 40 7.05 16.56 1.56
N MET A 41 7.34 15.26 1.61
CA MET A 41 8.40 14.70 2.45
C MET A 41 9.75 15.32 2.10
N LYS A 42 10.05 15.58 0.82
CA LYS A 42 11.30 16.22 0.37
C LYS A 42 11.37 17.73 0.55
N SER A 43 10.26 18.35 0.93
CA SER A 43 10.15 19.80 1.07
C SER A 43 9.57 20.16 2.44
N CYS A 44 8.32 20.60 2.49
CA CYS A 44 7.72 21.20 3.66
C CYS A 44 7.75 20.32 4.92
N ILE A 45 7.61 18.99 4.80
CA ILE A 45 7.65 18.10 5.97
C ILE A 45 9.08 17.97 6.50
N ARG A 46 10.07 17.69 5.64
CA ARG A 46 11.49 17.66 6.03
C ARG A 46 11.92 18.98 6.66
N ASP A 47 11.51 20.10 6.08
CA ASP A 47 11.88 21.43 6.57
C ASP A 47 11.40 21.67 8.01
N VAL A 48 10.22 21.13 8.38
CA VAL A 48 9.75 21.15 9.78
C VAL A 48 10.66 20.34 10.69
N PHE A 49 11.05 19.11 10.31
CA PHE A 49 11.94 18.28 11.13
C PHE A 49 13.31 18.95 11.33
N MET A 50 13.87 19.51 10.26
CA MET A 50 15.17 20.19 10.29
C MET A 50 15.12 21.49 11.10
N LYS A 51 14.05 22.28 10.97
CA LYS A 51 13.87 23.54 11.69
C LYS A 51 13.81 23.35 13.20
N HIS A 52 13.26 22.23 13.65
CA HIS A 52 13.09 21.92 15.08
C HIS A 52 14.16 20.96 15.62
N ASP A 53 15.16 20.59 14.80
CA ASP A 53 16.26 19.67 15.15
C ASP A 53 15.79 18.33 15.76
N VAL A 54 14.71 17.79 15.21
CA VAL A 54 14.13 16.51 15.65
C VAL A 54 14.40 15.34 14.71
N ASP A 55 15.17 15.57 13.63
CA ASP A 55 15.52 14.61 12.58
C ASP A 55 16.27 13.36 13.10
N LYS A 56 16.88 13.45 14.28
CA LYS A 56 17.59 12.34 14.93
C LYS A 56 16.75 11.54 15.91
N VAL A 57 15.56 12.04 16.24
CA VAL A 57 14.67 11.43 17.25
C VAL A 57 13.45 10.82 16.57
N PHE A 58 12.93 11.50 15.55
CA PHE A 58 11.70 11.14 14.89
C PHE A 58 11.92 10.83 13.41
N GLY A 59 11.23 9.80 12.93
CA GLY A 59 10.99 9.53 11.52
C GLY A 59 9.53 9.77 11.15
N VAL A 60 9.24 9.61 9.87
CA VAL A 60 7.89 9.61 9.31
C VAL A 60 7.51 8.18 8.95
N GLY A 61 6.31 7.75 9.35
CA GLY A 61 5.76 6.44 9.04
C GLY A 61 4.52 6.54 8.13
N LEU A 62 4.33 5.57 7.24
CA LEU A 62 3.09 5.38 6.50
C LEU A 62 2.06 4.78 7.46
N LEU A 63 0.98 5.49 7.73
CA LEU A 63 -0.10 5.00 8.59
C LEU A 63 -0.90 3.94 7.85
N HIS A 64 -0.86 2.72 8.35
CA HIS A 64 -1.65 1.61 7.85
C HIS A 64 -2.01 0.66 8.99
N ARG A 65 -3.08 -0.12 8.79
CA ARG A 65 -3.43 -1.22 9.69
C ARG A 65 -3.22 -2.56 9.00
N HIS A 66 -2.79 -3.53 9.77
CA HIS A 66 -2.60 -4.92 9.33
C HIS A 66 -3.79 -5.81 9.68
N TYR A 67 -4.52 -5.44 10.72
CA TYR A 67 -5.64 -6.17 11.29
C TYR A 67 -6.44 -5.26 12.23
N ASP A 68 -7.66 -5.67 12.57
CA ASP A 68 -8.50 -4.95 13.53
C ASP A 68 -7.97 -5.06 14.96
N VAL A 69 -8.13 -4.00 15.75
CA VAL A 69 -7.71 -3.90 17.15
C VAL A 69 -8.93 -3.66 18.02
N ALA A 70 -9.11 -4.47 19.06
CA ALA A 70 -10.22 -4.28 20.00
C ALA A 70 -10.03 -3.02 20.86
N PRO A 71 -11.10 -2.45 21.45
CA PRO A 71 -10.99 -1.21 22.24
C PRO A 71 -10.03 -1.25 23.43
N ASN A 72 -9.72 -2.45 23.94
CA ASN A 72 -8.82 -2.70 25.06
C ASN A 72 -7.49 -3.34 24.63
N GLU A 73 -7.22 -3.38 23.32
CA GLU A 73 -5.96 -3.86 22.78
C GLU A 73 -5.09 -2.68 22.36
N LYS A 74 -3.77 -2.87 22.45
CA LYS A 74 -2.75 -1.99 21.86
C LYS A 74 -1.85 -2.83 20.97
N ILE A 75 -1.38 -2.25 19.87
CA ILE A 75 -0.36 -2.89 19.04
C ILE A 75 0.98 -2.73 19.76
N ILE A 76 1.59 -3.85 20.15
CA ILE A 76 2.83 -3.88 20.92
C ILE A 76 3.94 -4.59 20.15
N GLU A 77 5.04 -3.89 19.99
CA GLU A 77 6.32 -4.38 19.49
C GLU A 77 7.13 -5.01 20.63
N LEU A 78 7.48 -6.28 20.46
CA LEU A 78 8.42 -7.02 21.29
C LEU A 78 9.50 -7.64 20.41
N GLY A 79 10.67 -6.99 20.35
CA GLY A 79 11.71 -7.35 19.39
C GLY A 79 11.20 -7.15 17.95
N PRO A 80 11.35 -8.13 17.04
CA PRO A 80 10.90 -7.98 15.65
C PRO A 80 9.39 -8.25 15.46
N VAL A 81 8.63 -8.55 16.53
CA VAL A 81 7.22 -8.96 16.41
C VAL A 81 6.31 -7.86 16.95
N SER A 82 5.33 -7.47 16.14
CA SER A 82 4.24 -6.58 16.52
C SER A 82 2.92 -7.36 16.59
N SER A 83 2.18 -7.25 17.69
CA SER A 83 0.93 -7.99 17.92
C SER A 83 -0.01 -7.25 18.86
N PRO A 84 -1.34 -7.47 18.77
CA PRO A 84 -2.31 -6.82 19.64
C PRO A 84 -2.30 -7.49 21.03
N TRP A 85 -2.08 -6.71 22.08
CA TRP A 85 -2.09 -7.18 23.46
C TRP A 85 -3.24 -6.53 24.21
N VAL A 86 -3.94 -7.30 25.03
CA VAL A 86 -4.95 -6.76 25.95
C VAL A 86 -4.24 -6.11 27.13
N VAL A 87 -3.99 -4.81 26.98
CA VAL A 87 -3.36 -3.97 28.00
C VAL A 87 -4.27 -2.78 28.21
N GLY A 88 -4.63 -2.49 29.47
CA GLY A 88 -5.45 -1.33 29.80
C GLY A 88 -4.72 -0.02 29.54
N ASP A 89 -5.16 1.04 30.21
CA ASP A 89 -4.49 2.35 30.11
C ASP A 89 -3.17 2.43 30.87
N ASP A 90 -2.88 1.44 31.71
CA ASP A 90 -1.64 1.37 32.49
C ASP A 90 -0.43 1.20 31.58
N GLU A 91 0.59 2.01 31.85
CA GLU A 91 1.89 1.91 31.18
C GLU A 91 2.69 0.71 31.70
N VAL A 92 2.62 0.44 33.00
CA VAL A 92 3.36 -0.64 33.65
C VAL A 92 2.56 -1.93 33.56
N ILE A 93 3.18 -2.98 33.04
CA ILE A 93 2.58 -4.31 32.92
C ILE A 93 3.53 -5.37 33.48
N THR A 94 3.10 -6.63 33.48
CA THR A 94 3.95 -7.74 33.92
C THR A 94 5.27 -7.77 33.14
N GLY A 95 6.38 -7.61 33.87
CA GLY A 95 7.74 -7.72 33.32
C GLY A 95 8.33 -6.43 32.75
N GLY A 96 7.59 -5.32 32.70
CA GLY A 96 8.09 -4.07 32.11
C GLY A 96 7.04 -2.98 31.93
N ALA A 97 7.20 -2.18 30.89
CA ALA A 97 6.24 -1.14 30.52
C ALA A 97 5.96 -1.13 29.01
N VAL A 98 4.84 -0.52 28.62
CA VAL A 98 4.39 -0.34 27.25
C VAL A 98 4.46 1.14 26.92
N LEU A 99 5.45 1.54 26.12
CA LEU A 99 5.69 2.95 25.80
C LEU A 99 5.27 3.26 24.37
N PRO A 100 4.64 4.43 24.11
CA PRO A 100 4.32 4.85 22.75
C PRO A 100 5.55 4.89 21.82
N HIS A 101 5.38 4.43 20.59
CA HIS A 101 6.43 4.36 19.57
C HIS A 101 6.05 5.10 18.28
N THR A 102 4.79 4.97 17.83
CA THR A 102 4.25 5.65 16.64
C THR A 102 3.03 6.49 17.05
N TRP A 103 2.90 7.67 16.45
CA TRP A 103 1.78 8.59 16.63
C TRP A 103 1.20 9.04 15.29
N ARG A 104 -0.11 9.28 15.28
CA ARG A 104 -0.80 9.96 14.18
C ARG A 104 -1.47 11.24 14.63
N VAL A 105 -1.81 12.09 13.68
CA VAL A 105 -2.79 13.15 13.90
C VAL A 105 -4.19 12.53 13.90
N PHE A 106 -4.96 12.79 14.95
CA PHE A 106 -6.35 12.39 15.06
C PHE A 106 -7.13 13.40 15.90
N ASN A 107 -8.20 13.95 15.34
CA ASN A 107 -8.96 15.07 15.94
C ASN A 107 -8.08 16.28 16.32
N GLY A 108 -7.04 16.56 15.52
CA GLY A 108 -6.14 17.69 15.73
C GLY A 108 -5.07 17.50 16.81
N GLU A 109 -4.95 16.31 17.38
CA GLU A 109 -3.94 15.98 18.40
C GLU A 109 -3.07 14.80 17.93
N LEU A 110 -1.83 14.73 18.42
CA LEU A 110 -1.05 13.50 18.30
C LEU A 110 -1.59 12.44 19.25
N LYS A 111 -2.01 11.29 18.70
CA LYS A 111 -2.41 10.11 19.44
C LYS A 111 -1.49 8.93 19.13
N PRO A 112 -1.05 8.17 20.15
CA PRO A 112 -0.24 6.98 19.91
C PRO A 112 -1.07 5.90 19.23
N THR A 113 -0.44 5.14 18.35
CA THR A 113 -1.06 4.03 17.60
C THR A 113 -0.34 2.72 17.81
N GLU A 114 0.98 2.76 17.95
CA GLU A 114 1.83 1.60 18.19
C GLU A 114 2.73 1.87 19.39
N PHE A 115 3.08 0.80 20.09
CA PHE A 115 3.81 0.85 21.34
C PHE A 115 4.94 -0.17 21.32
N LYS A 116 6.00 0.10 22.10
CA LYS A 116 7.11 -0.81 22.32
C LYS A 116 7.07 -1.33 23.75
N PHE A 117 7.23 -2.64 23.91
CA PHE A 117 7.47 -3.23 25.22
C PHE A 117 8.91 -2.97 25.65
N VAL A 118 9.08 -2.42 26.85
CA VAL A 118 10.37 -2.19 27.49
C VAL A 118 10.49 -3.07 28.73
N PRO A 119 11.45 -4.02 28.78
CA PRO A 119 11.70 -4.83 29.95
C PRO A 119 12.02 -3.99 31.19
N GLN A 120 11.58 -4.44 32.37
CA GLN A 120 11.77 -3.74 33.65
C GLN A 120 13.22 -3.31 33.91
N ARG A 121 14.18 -4.15 33.51
CA ARG A 121 15.63 -3.92 33.66
C ARG A 121 16.18 -2.78 32.80
N GLU A 122 15.46 -2.40 31.74
CA GLU A 122 15.85 -1.38 30.76
C GLU A 122 15.12 -0.06 31.01
N LEU A 123 14.01 -0.05 31.76
CA LEU A 123 13.18 1.13 31.98
C LEU A 123 13.93 2.35 32.54
N SER A 124 14.96 2.16 33.37
CA SER A 124 15.74 3.26 33.92
C SER A 124 16.60 3.98 32.88
N ASN A 125 16.85 3.34 31.75
CA ASN A 125 17.75 3.81 30.69
C ASN A 125 16.98 4.23 29.43
N VAL A 126 15.65 4.14 29.43
CA VAL A 126 14.85 4.57 28.29
C VAL A 126 14.64 6.07 28.34
N ASP A 127 15.22 6.74 27.35
CA ASP A 127 14.93 8.14 27.08
C ASP A 127 13.52 8.27 26.51
N ARG A 128 12.69 9.08 27.16
CA ARG A 128 11.36 9.41 26.64
C ARG A 128 11.50 10.54 25.62
N PRO A 129 10.85 10.44 24.45
CA PRO A 129 10.89 11.49 23.45
C PRO A 129 10.26 12.77 24.01
N VAL A 130 10.95 13.88 23.79
CA VAL A 130 10.41 15.22 24.08
C VAL A 130 9.84 15.76 22.79
N PHE A 131 8.59 16.20 22.83
CA PHE A 131 7.93 16.86 21.69
C PHE A 131 7.98 18.37 21.89
N PRO A 132 8.78 19.14 21.13
CA PRO A 132 8.67 20.60 21.15
C PRO A 132 7.27 21.03 20.70
N ALA A 133 6.60 21.89 21.45
CA ALA A 133 5.23 22.31 21.13
C ALA A 133 5.16 23.08 19.79
N ALA A 134 6.21 23.82 19.46
CA ALA A 134 6.33 24.48 18.17
C ALA A 134 6.43 23.48 17.00
N PHE A 135 7.20 22.39 17.18
CA PHE A 135 7.31 21.31 16.21
C PHE A 135 5.95 20.65 15.96
N VAL A 136 5.26 20.21 17.02
CA VAL A 136 3.99 19.51 16.89
C VAL A 136 2.94 20.38 16.20
N LYS A 137 2.85 21.67 16.58
CA LYS A 137 1.90 22.59 15.95
C LYS A 137 2.17 22.75 14.45
N GLU A 138 3.42 22.93 14.07
CA GLU A 138 3.80 23.14 12.67
C GLU A 138 3.64 21.87 11.85
N LEU A 139 4.02 20.71 12.40
CA LEU A 139 3.82 19.41 11.78
C LEU A 139 2.34 19.13 11.51
N ILE A 140 1.46 19.30 12.51
CA ILE A 140 0.02 19.10 12.33
C ILE A 140 -0.51 20.03 11.24
N GLY A 141 -0.10 21.30 11.25
CA GLY A 141 -0.47 22.27 10.22
C GLY A 141 -0.07 21.82 8.82
N VAL A 142 1.20 21.45 8.63
CA VAL A 142 1.70 20.98 7.32
C VAL A 142 0.97 19.73 6.86
N LEU A 143 0.80 18.73 7.73
CA LEU A 143 0.11 17.48 7.37
C LEU A 143 -1.35 17.73 6.97
N GLN A 144 -2.06 18.63 7.66
CA GLN A 144 -3.44 18.99 7.33
C GLN A 144 -3.53 19.79 6.03
N GLU A 145 -2.63 20.75 5.81
CA GLU A 145 -2.56 21.55 4.57
C GLU A 145 -2.29 20.67 3.35
N THR A 146 -1.42 19.67 3.49
CA THR A 146 -1.12 18.70 2.43
C THR A 146 -2.13 17.54 2.36
N ARG A 147 -3.06 17.43 3.33
CA ARG A 147 -4.01 16.32 3.51
C ARG A 147 -3.36 14.95 3.74
N LEU A 148 -2.15 14.96 4.31
CA LEU A 148 -1.37 13.76 4.63
C LEU A 148 -1.55 13.34 6.10
N ASP A 149 -2.39 14.02 6.88
CA ASP A 149 -2.67 13.74 8.30
C ASP A 149 -3.38 12.40 8.54
N GLU A 150 -4.03 11.83 7.52
CA GLU A 150 -4.55 10.45 7.53
C GLU A 150 -3.59 9.42 6.93
N VAL A 151 -2.46 9.84 6.36
CA VAL A 151 -1.55 9.00 5.57
C VAL A 151 -0.20 8.85 6.25
N LEU A 152 0.29 9.90 6.90
CA LEU A 152 1.60 9.95 7.52
C LEU A 152 1.50 10.17 9.03
N GLY A 153 2.35 9.44 9.76
CA GLY A 153 2.54 9.54 11.19
C GLY A 153 3.99 9.89 11.52
N VAL A 154 4.26 9.99 12.81
CA VAL A 154 5.60 10.18 13.36
C VAL A 154 5.94 8.98 14.21
N SER A 155 7.14 8.43 14.05
CA SER A 155 7.63 7.30 14.84
C SER A 155 8.96 7.64 15.48
N LEU A 156 9.27 7.00 16.59
CA LEU A 156 10.63 7.04 17.13
C LEU A 156 11.60 6.36 16.17
N TYR A 157 12.76 6.97 16.01
CA TYR A 157 13.83 6.44 15.19
C TYR A 157 14.98 5.99 16.08
N GLU A 158 15.36 4.71 15.97
CA GLU A 158 16.57 4.16 16.58
C GLU A 158 17.66 4.14 15.50
N ALA A 159 18.70 4.96 15.68
CA ALA A 159 19.71 5.27 14.66
C ALA A 159 20.76 4.15 14.45
N ASP A 160 20.51 2.98 15.01
CA ASP A 160 21.57 2.02 15.32
C ASP A 160 21.97 1.12 14.13
N ASP A 161 21.26 1.18 13.00
CA ASP A 161 21.63 0.39 11.82
C ASP A 161 21.06 0.94 10.48
N PRO A 162 21.65 2.00 9.89
CA PRO A 162 21.17 2.65 8.67
C PRO A 162 21.14 1.74 7.41
N ASP A 163 21.82 0.58 7.43
CA ASP A 163 22.07 -0.24 6.24
C ASP A 163 21.24 -1.53 6.15
N ASN A 164 20.52 -1.91 7.21
CA ASN A 164 19.65 -3.09 7.18
C ASN A 164 18.26 -2.74 6.66
N GLU A 165 18.05 -2.75 5.35
CA GLU A 165 16.69 -2.73 4.79
C GLU A 165 15.85 -3.82 5.47
N THR A 166 14.82 -3.42 6.21
CA THR A 166 13.90 -4.33 6.89
C THR A 166 12.55 -4.34 6.21
N MET A 167 11.82 -5.43 6.40
CA MET A 167 10.52 -5.69 5.82
C MET A 167 9.59 -6.30 6.86
N GLU A 168 8.45 -5.67 7.06
CA GLU A 168 7.35 -6.17 7.86
C GLU A 168 6.44 -7.09 7.03
N VAL A 169 6.18 -8.29 7.55
CA VAL A 169 5.26 -9.25 6.96
C VAL A 169 4.23 -9.69 8.00
N THR A 170 2.95 -9.68 7.61
CA THR A 170 1.85 -10.02 8.50
C THR A 170 1.34 -11.44 8.29
N TYR A 171 1.25 -12.19 9.39
CA TYR A 171 0.63 -13.51 9.48
C TYR A 171 -0.46 -13.50 10.56
N GLY A 172 -1.73 -13.54 10.14
CA GLY A 172 -2.85 -13.45 11.07
C GLY A 172 -2.86 -12.10 11.80
N ARG A 173 -2.80 -12.11 13.13
CA ARG A 173 -2.74 -10.90 13.98
C ARG A 173 -1.33 -10.63 14.51
N SER A 174 -0.31 -11.02 13.75
CA SER A 174 1.09 -10.76 14.10
C SER A 174 1.85 -10.28 12.87
N SER A 175 2.53 -9.16 13.03
CA SER A 175 3.45 -8.62 12.04
C SER A 175 4.89 -8.89 12.49
N ILE A 176 5.76 -9.24 11.55
CA ILE A 176 7.14 -9.62 11.84
C ILE A 176 8.06 -8.82 10.93
N VAL A 177 8.98 -8.08 11.54
CA VAL A 177 10.07 -7.38 10.86
C VAL A 177 11.22 -8.35 10.60
N ILE A 178 11.55 -8.54 9.33
CA ILE A 178 12.63 -9.41 8.85
C ILE A 178 13.57 -8.63 7.92
N PRO A 179 14.81 -9.08 7.69
CA PRO A 179 15.66 -8.48 6.67
C PRO A 179 15.02 -8.55 5.27
N SER A 180 15.09 -7.45 4.52
CA SER A 180 14.67 -7.37 3.13
C SER A 180 15.54 -8.28 2.24
N THR A 181 14.94 -8.93 1.24
CA THR A 181 15.65 -9.74 0.26
C THR A 181 16.05 -8.95 -1.00
N GLY A 182 16.01 -7.61 -0.92
CA GLY A 182 16.27 -6.69 -2.02
C GLY A 182 15.01 -6.41 -2.84
N LEU A 183 14.70 -5.13 -3.01
CA LEU A 183 13.60 -4.66 -3.85
C LEU A 183 14.00 -4.62 -5.34
N ILE A 184 13.12 -5.08 -6.23
CA ILE A 184 13.10 -4.66 -7.64
C ILE A 184 11.77 -3.93 -7.87
N GLY A 185 11.81 -2.60 -7.82
CA GLY A 185 10.59 -1.78 -7.82
C GLY A 185 9.82 -1.93 -6.50
N SER A 186 8.48 -2.01 -6.55
CA SER A 186 7.63 -2.25 -5.38
C SER A 186 7.44 -3.74 -5.05
N LYS A 187 8.30 -4.63 -5.55
CA LYS A 187 8.13 -6.08 -5.41
C LYS A 187 9.33 -6.74 -4.75
N VAL A 188 9.06 -7.66 -3.84
CA VAL A 188 10.09 -8.43 -3.14
C VAL A 188 10.43 -9.70 -3.89
N ILE A 189 11.72 -9.98 -4.03
CA ILE A 189 12.22 -11.22 -4.64
C ILE A 189 12.14 -12.34 -3.60
N GLY A 190 11.06 -13.12 -3.66
CA GLY A 190 10.87 -14.31 -2.82
C GLY A 190 9.95 -15.33 -3.49
N PRO A 191 9.94 -16.60 -3.03
CA PRO A 191 9.16 -17.68 -3.65
C PRO A 191 7.64 -17.42 -3.65
N GLN A 192 7.17 -16.50 -2.81
CA GLN A 192 5.75 -16.12 -2.71
C GLN A 192 5.43 -14.79 -3.42
N GLY A 193 6.43 -14.04 -3.88
CA GLY A 193 6.31 -12.80 -4.67
C GLY A 193 5.15 -11.88 -4.30
N PHE A 194 5.31 -11.04 -3.28
CA PHE A 194 4.32 -10.07 -2.81
C PHE A 194 4.75 -8.62 -3.11
N ASP A 195 3.77 -7.73 -3.14
CA ASP A 195 4.01 -6.29 -3.23
C ASP A 195 4.46 -5.73 -1.88
N ALA A 196 5.37 -4.79 -1.95
CA ALA A 196 6.10 -4.20 -0.86
C ALA A 196 6.02 -2.68 -0.98
N PHE A 197 5.73 -2.03 0.14
CA PHE A 197 5.61 -0.58 0.21
C PHE A 197 6.61 -0.04 1.21
N GLN A 198 7.37 0.99 0.84
CA GLN A 198 8.12 1.74 1.84
C GLN A 198 7.13 2.37 2.82
N ALA A 199 7.40 2.21 4.10
CA ALA A 199 6.50 2.57 5.18
C ALA A 199 7.20 3.37 6.30
N ALA A 200 8.53 3.55 6.26
CA ALA A 200 9.20 4.50 7.13
C ALA A 200 10.33 5.26 6.41
N TRP A 201 10.55 6.49 6.88
CA TRP A 201 11.52 7.43 6.32
C TRP A 201 12.13 8.28 7.42
N THR A 202 13.38 8.67 7.24
CA THR A 202 14.02 9.71 8.07
C THR A 202 14.65 10.78 7.19
N PHE A 203 15.12 11.85 7.83
CA PHE A 203 15.65 13.00 7.14
C PHE A 203 17.14 13.19 7.47
N SER A 204 17.95 13.53 6.47
CA SER A 204 19.41 13.72 6.64
C SER A 204 19.89 15.05 6.05
N LYS A 205 21.00 15.58 6.59
CA LYS A 205 21.52 16.93 6.26
C LYS A 205 22.59 16.99 5.12
N LYS A 206 22.79 15.96 4.27
CA LYS A 206 23.89 16.01 3.26
C LYS A 206 23.63 16.98 2.10
N GLU A 207 24.70 17.61 1.58
CA GLU A 207 24.69 18.50 0.41
C GLU A 207 24.01 17.81 -0.79
N GLY A 208 22.79 18.26 -1.12
CA GLY A 208 21.90 17.57 -2.08
C GLY A 208 20.48 17.31 -1.56
N GLU A 209 20.22 17.52 -0.26
CA GLU A 209 18.86 17.72 0.29
C GLU A 209 17.86 16.57 0.08
N ASP A 210 18.33 15.32 0.09
CA ASP A 210 17.49 14.14 -0.10
C ASP A 210 16.79 13.67 1.18
N VAL A 211 15.51 13.28 1.05
CA VAL A 211 14.83 12.39 2.00
C VAL A 211 15.37 11.00 1.77
N VAL A 212 15.86 10.38 2.84
CA VAL A 212 16.36 9.02 2.75
C VAL A 212 15.31 8.11 3.38
N ALA A 213 14.78 7.19 2.57
CA ALA A 213 13.99 6.08 3.08
C ALA A 213 14.91 5.19 3.92
N HIS A 214 14.89 5.39 5.23
CA HIS A 214 15.50 4.50 6.18
C HIS A 214 14.38 3.64 6.78
N HIS A 215 14.42 2.35 6.43
CA HIS A 215 13.71 1.21 7.04
C HIS A 215 12.20 1.04 6.77
N GLY A 216 11.72 -0.20 6.93
CA GLY A 216 10.30 -0.56 6.92
C GLY A 216 9.67 -0.74 5.54
N ILE A 217 9.76 -1.95 4.98
CA ILE A 217 8.96 -2.36 3.83
C ILE A 217 7.73 -3.14 4.33
N CYS A 218 6.52 -2.68 4.12
CA CYS A 218 5.33 -3.46 4.48
C CYS A 218 4.87 -4.35 3.32
N ALA A 219 4.58 -5.63 3.62
CA ALA A 219 4.09 -6.63 2.70
C ALA A 219 2.76 -7.25 3.15
N ALA A 220 1.74 -7.22 2.27
CA ALA A 220 0.44 -7.82 2.51
C ALA A 220 0.19 -9.02 1.57
N LYS A 221 -0.32 -10.13 2.13
CA LYS A 221 -0.74 -11.32 1.37
C LYS A 221 -2.25 -11.27 1.14
N ILE A 222 -2.68 -11.07 -0.11
CA ILE A 222 -4.10 -11.11 -0.49
C ILE A 222 -4.48 -12.55 -0.86
N ASN A 223 -5.36 -13.18 -0.08
CA ASN A 223 -6.06 -14.41 -0.46
C ASN A 223 -7.55 -14.07 -0.59
N ASP A 224 -8.17 -14.55 -1.66
CA ASP A 224 -9.56 -14.36 -2.12
C ASP A 224 -9.76 -13.25 -3.17
N GLY A 225 -10.25 -13.64 -4.36
CA GLY A 225 -10.75 -12.80 -5.46
C GLY A 225 -10.03 -11.47 -5.72
N VAL A 226 -9.14 -11.41 -6.71
CA VAL A 226 -8.33 -10.20 -6.98
C VAL A 226 -9.17 -9.06 -7.57
N LYS A 227 -9.45 -8.05 -6.75
CA LYS A 227 -10.02 -6.77 -7.17
C LYS A 227 -8.96 -5.67 -7.04
N ALA A 228 -8.31 -5.28 -8.14
CA ALA A 228 -7.44 -4.10 -8.11
C ALA A 228 -8.20 -2.85 -8.59
N LEU A 229 -8.14 -1.79 -7.80
CA LEU A 229 -8.67 -0.50 -8.22
C LEU A 229 -7.66 0.23 -9.14
N HIS A 230 -6.36 0.13 -8.85
CA HIS A 230 -5.25 0.57 -9.70
C HIS A 230 -4.07 -0.42 -9.64
N GLY A 231 -3.49 -0.84 -10.77
CA GLY A 231 -2.25 -1.66 -10.79
C GLY A 231 -2.28 -2.92 -11.67
N ILE A 232 -1.28 -3.80 -11.51
CA ILE A 232 -1.12 -5.05 -12.28
C ILE A 232 -1.61 -6.24 -11.45
N CYS A 233 -2.74 -6.85 -11.80
CA CYS A 233 -3.20 -8.11 -11.20
C CYS A 233 -2.55 -9.29 -11.92
N ALA A 234 -1.72 -10.07 -11.24
CA ALA A 234 -1.24 -11.35 -11.76
C ALA A 234 -1.40 -12.45 -10.71
N ALA A 235 -2.38 -13.34 -10.90
CA ALA A 235 -2.57 -14.49 -10.01
C ALA A 235 -2.71 -15.80 -10.80
N LYS A 236 -2.53 -16.91 -10.08
CA LYS A 236 -2.63 -18.27 -10.60
C LYS A 236 -3.60 -19.04 -9.71
N VAL A 237 -4.89 -18.71 -9.80
CA VAL A 237 -5.98 -19.38 -9.09
C VAL A 237 -7.25 -19.28 -9.94
N ASP A 238 -8.19 -20.18 -9.70
CA ASP A 238 -9.40 -20.46 -10.48
C ASP A 238 -10.53 -19.41 -10.33
N ASP A 239 -10.29 -18.28 -9.66
CA ASP A 239 -11.31 -17.26 -9.32
C ASP A 239 -11.33 -16.00 -10.24
N SER A 240 -12.41 -15.23 -10.16
CA SER A 240 -12.65 -13.99 -10.95
C SER A 240 -11.61 -12.86 -10.78
N PHE A 241 -11.32 -12.14 -11.87
CA PHE A 241 -10.45 -10.93 -11.87
C PHE A 241 -11.21 -9.66 -12.23
N THR A 242 -11.07 -8.61 -11.42
CA THR A 242 -11.61 -7.29 -11.74
C THR A 242 -10.58 -6.18 -11.52
N ALA A 243 -10.23 -5.43 -12.58
CA ALA A 243 -9.46 -4.19 -12.47
C ALA A 243 -10.27 -2.94 -12.87
N ARG A 244 -10.14 -1.86 -12.09
CA ARG A 244 -10.77 -0.57 -12.46
C ARG A 244 -9.85 0.26 -13.36
N HIS A 245 -8.56 0.32 -13.07
CA HIS A 245 -7.51 0.88 -13.93
C HIS A 245 -6.23 0.03 -13.85
N GLY A 246 -5.78 -0.62 -14.93
CA GLY A 246 -4.52 -1.37 -14.89
C GLY A 246 -4.45 -2.62 -15.75
N ILE A 247 -3.52 -3.52 -15.43
CA ILE A 247 -3.21 -4.70 -16.26
C ILE A 247 -3.65 -5.98 -15.54
N CYS A 248 -4.57 -6.77 -16.08
CA CYS A 248 -4.91 -8.11 -15.57
C CYS A 248 -4.16 -9.16 -16.38
N ALA A 249 -3.37 -10.03 -15.75
CA ALA A 249 -2.68 -11.14 -16.40
C ALA A 249 -3.00 -12.47 -15.68
N ALA A 250 -3.77 -13.36 -16.32
CA ALA A 250 -4.17 -14.64 -15.74
C ALA A 250 -3.67 -15.84 -16.54
N LYS A 251 -3.30 -16.93 -15.86
CA LYS A 251 -2.95 -18.19 -16.54
C LYS A 251 -4.20 -18.99 -16.95
N ALA A 252 -5.22 -18.98 -16.11
CA ALA A 252 -6.57 -19.49 -16.35
C ALA A 252 -7.50 -18.68 -15.44
N SER A 253 -8.75 -18.49 -15.84
CA SER A 253 -9.82 -17.91 -15.01
C SER A 253 -11.11 -18.61 -15.37
N GLU A 254 -11.78 -19.23 -14.40
CA GLU A 254 -13.09 -19.86 -14.60
C GLU A 254 -14.17 -18.76 -14.65
N ASP A 255 -14.14 -17.81 -13.71
CA ASP A 255 -15.14 -16.72 -13.59
C ASP A 255 -14.86 -15.45 -14.43
N GLY A 256 -13.94 -15.52 -15.39
CA GLY A 256 -13.70 -14.44 -16.36
C GLY A 256 -12.84 -13.27 -15.86
N ILE A 257 -12.54 -12.33 -16.77
CA ILE A 257 -11.57 -11.24 -16.55
C ILE A 257 -12.12 -9.90 -17.01
N ASN A 258 -12.25 -8.96 -16.09
CA ASN A 258 -12.92 -7.68 -16.33
C ASN A 258 -12.01 -6.48 -16.04
N ALA A 259 -11.83 -5.58 -17.02
CA ALA A 259 -11.17 -4.28 -16.80
C ALA A 259 -12.07 -3.09 -17.23
N ARG A 260 -12.10 -2.01 -16.44
CA ARG A 260 -12.73 -0.75 -16.88
C ARG A 260 -11.79 0.10 -17.73
N HIS A 261 -10.54 0.26 -17.32
CA HIS A 261 -9.50 0.94 -18.09
C HIS A 261 -8.19 0.15 -18.04
N GLY A 262 -7.64 -0.33 -19.16
CA GLY A 262 -6.33 -0.99 -19.19
C GLY A 262 -6.27 -2.29 -19.98
N ILE A 263 -5.33 -3.17 -19.62
CA ILE A 263 -4.93 -4.32 -20.47
C ILE A 263 -5.26 -5.64 -19.77
N CYS A 264 -6.09 -6.51 -20.36
CA CYS A 264 -6.32 -7.86 -19.89
C CYS A 264 -5.57 -8.88 -20.77
N ALA A 265 -4.82 -9.80 -20.18
CA ALA A 265 -4.15 -10.89 -20.84
C ALA A 265 -4.48 -12.22 -20.16
N ALA A 266 -4.86 -13.24 -20.93
CA ALA A 266 -5.11 -14.57 -20.37
C ALA A 266 -4.62 -15.70 -21.27
N LYS A 267 -4.23 -16.83 -20.67
CA LYS A 267 -4.01 -18.06 -21.43
C LYS A 267 -5.30 -18.88 -21.60
N ALA A 268 -6.18 -18.92 -20.60
CA ALA A 268 -7.54 -19.46 -20.70
C ALA A 268 -8.50 -18.55 -19.91
N ALA A 269 -9.69 -18.27 -20.42
CA ALA A 269 -10.74 -17.51 -19.74
C ALA A 269 -12.11 -18.13 -20.06
N GLU A 270 -12.64 -18.92 -19.15
CA GLU A 270 -13.83 -19.75 -19.37
C GLU A 270 -15.10 -18.89 -19.37
N ASP A 271 -15.28 -17.94 -18.44
CA ASP A 271 -16.37 -16.95 -18.57
C ASP A 271 -15.99 -15.71 -19.43
N GLY A 272 -14.88 -15.80 -20.16
CA GLY A 272 -14.45 -14.79 -21.13
C GLY A 272 -13.82 -13.52 -20.52
N MET A 273 -13.63 -12.51 -21.37
CA MET A 273 -12.93 -11.27 -21.02
C MET A 273 -13.71 -10.02 -21.45
N THR A 274 -13.78 -9.00 -20.59
CA THR A 274 -14.40 -7.72 -20.91
C THR A 274 -13.49 -6.54 -20.57
N ALA A 275 -13.26 -5.63 -21.53
CA ALA A 275 -12.66 -4.32 -21.29
C ALA A 275 -13.59 -3.17 -21.73
N ARG A 276 -13.76 -2.14 -20.88
CA ARG A 276 -14.48 -0.92 -21.33
C ARG A 276 -13.59 0.01 -22.15
N HIS A 277 -12.38 0.29 -21.68
CA HIS A 277 -11.38 1.07 -22.39
C HIS A 277 -10.02 0.38 -22.31
N GLY A 278 -9.48 -0.14 -23.42
CA GLY A 278 -8.15 -0.73 -23.45
C GLY A 278 -8.03 -2.01 -24.26
N ILE A 279 -7.12 -2.91 -23.86
CA ILE A 279 -6.67 -4.02 -24.71
C ILE A 279 -7.00 -5.36 -24.04
N CYS A 280 -7.61 -6.31 -24.75
CA CYS A 280 -7.77 -7.69 -24.28
C CYS A 280 -7.01 -8.67 -25.18
N ALA A 281 -6.25 -9.60 -24.60
CA ALA A 281 -5.52 -10.63 -25.32
C ALA A 281 -5.70 -12.00 -24.66
N ALA A 282 -6.26 -12.98 -25.37
CA ALA A 282 -6.40 -14.35 -24.87
C ALA A 282 -5.72 -15.39 -25.77
N LYS A 283 -5.17 -16.46 -25.19
CA LYS A 283 -4.85 -17.65 -25.99
C LYS A 283 -6.11 -18.47 -26.26
N ALA A 284 -6.94 -18.71 -25.25
CA ALA A 284 -8.28 -19.29 -25.39
C ALA A 284 -9.25 -18.52 -24.49
N ALA A 285 -10.43 -18.20 -24.99
CA ALA A 285 -11.51 -17.62 -24.21
C ALA A 285 -12.86 -18.06 -24.78
N GLU A 286 -13.88 -18.22 -23.95
CA GLU A 286 -15.24 -18.41 -24.46
C GLU A 286 -15.65 -17.14 -25.23
N GLY A 287 -15.42 -15.92 -24.71
CA GLY A 287 -15.67 -14.70 -25.49
C GLY A 287 -14.83 -13.49 -25.08
N ILE A 288 -14.65 -12.52 -25.99
CA ILE A 288 -13.96 -11.25 -25.70
C ILE A 288 -14.81 -10.04 -26.12
N LYS A 289 -15.02 -9.10 -25.21
CA LYS A 289 -15.80 -7.87 -25.44
C LYS A 289 -14.98 -6.63 -25.10
N ALA A 290 -14.77 -5.75 -26.08
CA ALA A 290 -14.28 -4.38 -25.84
C ALA A 290 -15.26 -3.30 -26.27
N TYR A 291 -15.40 -2.26 -25.47
CA TYR A 291 -16.19 -1.09 -25.85
C TYR A 291 -15.35 -0.06 -26.61
N HIS A 292 -14.17 0.28 -26.11
CA HIS A 292 -13.19 1.15 -26.79
C HIS A 292 -11.79 0.52 -26.68
N GLY A 293 -11.22 0.07 -27.80
CA GLY A 293 -9.85 -0.44 -27.84
C GLY A 293 -9.63 -1.70 -28.68
N ILE A 294 -8.65 -2.52 -28.31
CA ILE A 294 -8.14 -3.61 -29.17
C ILE A 294 -8.36 -4.97 -28.51
N CYS A 295 -8.91 -5.94 -29.23
CA CYS A 295 -9.10 -7.31 -28.75
C CYS A 295 -8.43 -8.34 -29.65
N ALA A 296 -7.70 -9.28 -29.06
CA ALA A 296 -7.09 -10.38 -29.79
C ALA A 296 -7.30 -11.72 -29.09
N ALA A 297 -7.65 -12.76 -29.84
CA ALA A 297 -7.66 -14.14 -29.34
C ALA A 297 -6.92 -15.08 -30.29
N ARG A 298 -6.29 -16.14 -29.78
CA ARG A 298 -5.89 -17.25 -30.66
C ARG A 298 -7.08 -18.16 -30.96
N THR A 299 -7.89 -18.49 -29.96
CA THR A 299 -9.17 -19.19 -30.12
C THR A 299 -10.25 -18.47 -29.31
N ALA A 300 -11.40 -18.17 -29.93
CA ALA A 300 -12.56 -17.58 -29.27
C ALA A 300 -13.82 -18.36 -29.67
N GLN A 301 -14.50 -19.00 -28.70
CA GLN A 301 -15.64 -19.86 -29.00
C GLN A 301 -16.89 -19.03 -29.34
N ASP A 302 -17.33 -18.15 -28.45
CA ASP A 302 -18.42 -17.16 -28.60
C ASP A 302 -18.01 -15.86 -29.35
N GLY A 303 -16.86 -15.89 -30.02
CA GLY A 303 -16.37 -14.81 -30.88
C GLY A 303 -15.87 -13.56 -30.14
N ILE A 304 -15.62 -12.49 -30.92
CA ILE A 304 -15.04 -11.23 -30.42
C ILE A 304 -15.91 -10.05 -30.85
N LYS A 305 -16.25 -9.17 -29.90
CA LYS A 305 -17.09 -7.98 -30.13
C LYS A 305 -16.37 -6.71 -29.71
N ALA A 306 -16.18 -5.79 -30.65
CA ALA A 306 -15.66 -4.44 -30.41
C ALA A 306 -16.71 -3.38 -30.76
N ARG A 307 -16.98 -2.38 -29.91
CA ARG A 307 -17.86 -1.26 -30.31
C ARG A 307 -17.08 -0.19 -31.09
N HIS A 308 -15.96 0.28 -30.56
CA HIS A 308 -15.04 1.20 -31.22
C HIS A 308 -13.62 0.64 -31.11
N GLY A 309 -13.01 0.26 -32.25
CA GLY A 309 -11.63 -0.25 -32.27
C GLY A 309 -11.43 -1.52 -33.10
N ILE A 310 -10.39 -2.28 -32.78
CA ILE A 310 -9.89 -3.36 -33.64
C ILE A 310 -10.05 -4.71 -32.95
N CYS A 311 -10.52 -5.72 -33.67
CA CYS A 311 -10.64 -7.08 -33.17
C CYS A 311 -9.97 -8.12 -34.09
N ALA A 312 -9.27 -9.09 -33.51
CA ALA A 312 -8.57 -10.12 -34.29
C ALA A 312 -8.65 -11.51 -33.63
N ALA A 313 -8.86 -12.55 -34.43
CA ALA A 313 -8.78 -13.93 -33.97
C ALA A 313 -7.99 -14.82 -34.92
N LYS A 314 -7.27 -15.83 -34.41
CA LYS A 314 -6.76 -16.89 -35.29
C LYS A 314 -7.86 -17.89 -35.64
N VAL A 315 -8.66 -18.30 -34.66
CA VAL A 315 -9.86 -19.13 -34.83
C VAL A 315 -11.00 -18.48 -34.04
N ALA A 316 -12.14 -18.29 -34.69
CA ALA A 316 -13.38 -17.86 -34.05
C ALA A 316 -14.51 -18.80 -34.47
N ASP A 317 -15.13 -19.48 -33.51
CA ASP A 317 -16.22 -20.41 -33.81
C ASP A 317 -17.52 -19.65 -34.08
N GLU A 318 -17.77 -18.60 -33.30
CA GLU A 318 -18.88 -17.66 -33.52
C GLU A 318 -18.46 -16.31 -34.15
N ARG A 319 -19.46 -15.44 -34.34
CA ARG A 319 -19.39 -14.20 -35.11
C ARG A 319 -18.43 -13.18 -34.48
N MET A 320 -17.60 -12.55 -35.32
CA MET A 320 -16.82 -11.37 -34.93
C MET A 320 -17.41 -10.08 -35.48
N THR A 321 -17.49 -9.04 -34.64
CA THR A 321 -18.13 -7.77 -35.00
C THR A 321 -17.37 -6.56 -34.46
N ALA A 322 -17.19 -5.56 -35.32
CA ALA A 322 -16.84 -4.19 -34.92
C ALA A 322 -17.96 -3.25 -35.38
N ARG A 323 -18.45 -2.36 -34.50
CA ARG A 323 -19.46 -1.35 -34.90
C ARG A 323 -18.84 -0.15 -35.60
N HIS A 324 -17.71 0.34 -35.09
CA HIS A 324 -16.87 1.37 -35.71
C HIS A 324 -15.41 0.94 -35.59
N GLY A 325 -14.92 0.23 -36.61
CA GLY A 325 -13.55 -0.28 -36.65
C GLY A 325 -13.44 -1.60 -37.40
N ILE A 326 -12.31 -2.30 -37.23
CA ILE A 326 -11.92 -3.40 -38.12
C ILE A 326 -11.88 -4.72 -37.35
N CYS A 327 -12.47 -5.77 -37.94
CA CYS A 327 -12.37 -7.13 -37.44
C CYS A 327 -11.80 -8.09 -38.49
N ALA A 328 -10.91 -8.99 -38.07
CA ALA A 328 -10.29 -9.99 -38.95
C ALA A 328 -10.04 -11.33 -38.26
N ALA A 329 -10.46 -12.44 -38.88
CA ALA A 329 -10.14 -13.79 -38.43
C ALA A 329 -9.40 -14.56 -39.52
N ARG A 330 -8.47 -15.44 -39.10
CA ARG A 330 -7.80 -16.36 -40.04
C ARG A 330 -8.67 -17.57 -40.38
N LEU A 331 -9.40 -18.10 -39.40
CA LEU A 331 -10.40 -19.15 -39.55
C LEU A 331 -11.63 -18.72 -38.77
N ALA A 332 -12.77 -18.57 -39.45
CA ALA A 332 -14.02 -18.23 -38.81
C ALA A 332 -15.10 -19.21 -39.28
N ASN A 333 -15.68 -19.96 -38.35
CA ASN A 333 -16.83 -20.80 -38.65
C ASN A 333 -18.13 -19.97 -38.71
N GLY A 334 -18.10 -18.74 -38.14
CA GLY A 334 -19.13 -17.70 -38.30
C GLY A 334 -18.78 -16.58 -39.28
N HIS A 335 -19.76 -15.72 -39.61
CA HIS A 335 -19.54 -14.56 -40.50
C HIS A 335 -18.70 -13.46 -39.84
N VAL A 336 -17.73 -12.89 -40.57
CA VAL A 336 -16.99 -11.69 -40.14
C VAL A 336 -17.60 -10.47 -40.84
N MET A 337 -18.22 -9.56 -40.07
CA MET A 337 -18.70 -8.28 -40.63
C MET A 337 -17.61 -7.22 -40.48
N LYS A 338 -17.18 -6.65 -41.61
CA LYS A 338 -16.43 -5.40 -41.68
C LYS A 338 -17.43 -4.27 -41.93
N VAL A 339 -17.38 -3.21 -41.13
CA VAL A 339 -18.07 -1.94 -41.40
C VAL A 339 -17.01 -0.88 -41.55
#